data_AF-Q5TS55-F1
#
_entry.id   AF-Q5TS55-F1
#
_cell.length_a   1.000
_cell.length_b   1.000
_cell.length_c   1.000
_cell.angle_alpha   90.00
_cell.angle_beta   90.00
_cell.angle_gamma   90.00
#
_symmetry.space_group_name_H-M   'P 1'
#
loop_
_entity.id
_entity.type
_entity.pdbx_description
1 polymer ?
#
loop_
_entity_poly.entity_id
_entity_poly.type
_entity_poly.pdbx_seq_one_letter_code
_entity_poly.pdbx_strand_id
1 'polypeptide(L)'
;MAVVMKKLMERIGHKRFFVHGGDWGALITDMMGTYFPDSVMGIHQSGCGVIGTLATWKTMIASVAPSLFVEKRHVPYYFPLGSYFREILLESGYMHLQATKPDTIGTALLGNPIGLAAYILEKFSTQTDRAFRKLPDGGLERAFSLDALLDNLMIYYLTDSITTSQRLYAEAFSKRELFAGELERIPNLVPAAC
;
A
#
# COMPACT_ATOMS: atom_id res chain seq x y z
N MET A 1 5.52 -5.53 -11.80
CA MET A 1 5.45 -4.09 -12.13
C MET A 1 6.81 -3.39 -12.19
N ALA A 2 7.76 -3.64 -11.27
CA ALA A 2 9.09 -2.98 -11.27
C ALA A 2 9.83 -3.03 -12.62
N VAL A 3 9.87 -4.20 -13.27
CA VAL A 3 10.49 -4.37 -14.60
C VAL A 3 9.84 -3.49 -15.66
N VAL A 4 8.50 -3.34 -15.63
CA VAL A 4 7.74 -2.52 -16.57
C VAL A 4 8.11 -1.05 -16.39
N MET A 5 8.16 -0.58 -15.14
CA MET A 5 8.54 0.80 -14.82
C MET A 5 10.00 1.11 -15.19
N LYS A 6 10.92 0.18 -14.96
CA LYS A 6 12.31 0.32 -15.42
C LYS A 6 12.39 0.46 -16.95
N LYS A 7 11.67 -0.38 -17.70
CA LYS A 7 11.63 -0.29 -19.17
C LYS A 7 10.98 1.01 -19.65
N LEU A 8 10.00 1.55 -18.93
CA LEU A 8 9.44 2.87 -19.22
C LEU A 8 10.53 3.94 -19.13
N MET A 9 11.27 3.99 -18.01
CA MET A 9 12.34 4.97 -17.81
C MET A 9 13.41 4.90 -18.90
N GLU A 10 13.80 3.69 -19.33
CA GLU A 10 14.71 3.50 -20.46
C GLU A 10 14.15 4.06 -21.77
N ARG A 11 12.85 3.84 -22.05
CA ARG A 11 12.20 4.33 -23.27
C ARG A 11 12.12 5.86 -23.33
N ILE A 12 11.95 6.52 -22.18
CA ILE A 12 11.95 7.98 -22.10
C ILE A 12 13.38 8.56 -21.92
N GLY A 13 14.42 7.73 -22.01
CA GLY A 13 15.82 8.17 -22.07
C GLY A 13 16.53 8.33 -20.72
N HIS A 14 15.90 7.94 -19.60
CA HIS A 14 16.50 8.03 -18.27
C HIS A 14 17.24 6.75 -17.89
N LYS A 15 18.57 6.83 -17.88
CA LYS A 15 19.45 5.73 -17.45
C LYS A 15 19.60 5.63 -15.93
N ARG A 16 19.52 6.77 -15.23
CA ARG A 16 19.59 6.87 -13.78
C ARG A 16 18.53 7.83 -13.26
N PHE A 17 17.82 7.47 -12.20
CA PHE A 17 16.67 8.23 -11.70
C PHE A 17 16.39 7.94 -10.22
N PHE A 18 15.68 8.86 -9.56
CA PHE A 18 15.09 8.64 -8.25
C PHE A 18 13.69 8.07 -8.39
N VAL A 19 13.23 7.35 -7.37
CA VAL A 19 11.87 6.79 -7.33
C VAL A 19 11.16 7.19 -6.04
N HIS A 20 9.87 7.48 -6.14
CA HIS A 20 9.01 7.77 -5.01
C HIS A 20 7.75 6.90 -5.05
N GLY A 21 7.28 6.41 -3.90
CA GLY A 21 6.03 5.65 -3.84
C GLY A 21 5.40 5.55 -2.45
N GLY A 22 4.07 5.56 -2.43
CA GLY A 22 3.24 5.11 -1.30
C GLY A 22 2.42 3.90 -1.72
N ASP A 23 1.76 3.22 -0.77
CA ASP A 23 0.92 2.02 -1.02
C ASP A 23 1.64 0.98 -1.92
N TRP A 24 1.02 0.46 -2.97
CA TRP A 24 1.68 -0.42 -3.95
C TRP A 24 2.93 0.20 -4.59
N GLY A 25 2.95 1.52 -4.75
CA GLY A 25 4.11 2.25 -5.24
C GLY A 25 5.32 2.10 -4.34
N ALA A 26 5.15 2.05 -3.01
CA ALA A 26 6.26 1.81 -2.08
C ALA A 26 6.89 0.44 -2.35
N LEU A 27 6.08 -0.62 -2.46
CA LEU A 27 6.56 -1.96 -2.78
C LEU A 27 7.24 -2.04 -4.16
N ILE A 28 6.65 -1.37 -5.16
CA ILE A 28 7.20 -1.37 -6.52
C ILE A 28 8.54 -0.64 -6.58
N THR A 29 8.66 0.49 -5.90
CA THR A 29 9.90 1.29 -5.87
C THR A 29 11.02 0.60 -5.10
N ASP A 30 10.69 -0.10 -4.00
CA ASP A 30 11.65 -0.94 -3.29
C ASP A 30 12.17 -2.08 -4.20
N MET A 31 11.27 -2.81 -4.87
CA MET A 31 11.65 -3.82 -5.86
C MET A 31 12.51 -3.24 -6.99
N MET A 32 12.24 -2.01 -7.44
CA MET A 32 13.08 -1.37 -8.47
C MET A 32 14.50 -1.13 -7.96
N GLY A 33 14.67 -0.69 -6.70
CA GLY A 33 15.98 -0.53 -6.08
C GLY A 33 16.73 -1.84 -5.94
N THR A 34 16.02 -2.90 -5.52
CA THR A 34 16.59 -4.25 -5.38
C THR A 34 17.02 -4.86 -6.71
N TYR A 35 16.21 -4.72 -7.77
CA TYR A 35 16.51 -5.32 -9.08
C TYR A 35 17.47 -4.50 -9.94
N PHE A 36 17.44 -3.17 -9.82
CA PHE A 36 18.11 -2.26 -10.73
C PHE A 36 18.92 -1.18 -9.99
N PRO A 37 19.84 -1.55 -9.08
CA PRO A 37 20.58 -0.60 -8.27
C PRO A 37 21.45 0.36 -9.10
N ASP A 38 21.90 -0.05 -10.30
CA ASP A 38 22.67 0.81 -11.21
C ASP A 38 21.83 1.94 -11.83
N SER A 39 20.52 1.74 -11.94
CA SER A 39 19.58 2.71 -12.49
C SER A 39 18.90 3.54 -11.41
N VAL A 40 18.61 2.97 -10.23
CA VAL A 40 17.91 3.68 -9.17
C VAL A 40 18.92 4.36 -8.24
N MET A 41 18.95 5.70 -8.27
CA MET A 41 19.89 6.50 -7.48
C MET A 41 19.45 6.72 -6.03
N GLY A 42 18.15 6.58 -5.76
CA GLY A 42 17.58 6.75 -4.43
C GLY A 42 16.09 6.47 -4.41
N ILE A 43 15.61 6.03 -3.25
CA ILE A 43 14.21 5.64 -3.02
C ILE A 43 13.64 6.54 -1.93
N HIS A 44 12.46 7.09 -2.16
CA HIS A 44 11.68 7.77 -1.12
C HIS A 44 10.32 7.10 -0.98
N GLN A 45 9.92 6.75 0.23
CA GLN A 45 8.62 6.14 0.49
C GLN A 45 7.80 6.99 1.46
N SER A 46 6.51 7.15 1.19
CA SER A 46 5.58 7.83 2.11
C SER A 46 4.86 6.87 3.07
N GLY A 47 5.02 5.56 2.85
CA GLY A 47 4.49 4.52 3.73
C GLY A 47 5.43 3.33 3.79
N CYS A 48 6.19 3.22 4.89
CA CYS A 48 7.15 2.15 5.08
C CYS A 48 6.59 1.06 5.98
N GLY A 49 6.57 -0.16 5.44
CA GLY A 49 6.23 -1.36 6.18
C GLY A 49 7.18 -2.47 5.77
N VAL A 50 7.67 -3.21 6.76
CA VAL A 50 8.44 -4.43 6.52
C VAL A 50 7.62 -5.60 7.05
N ILE A 51 7.06 -6.38 6.13
CA ILE A 51 6.27 -7.57 6.44
C ILE A 51 7.14 -8.78 6.10
N GLY A 52 8.05 -9.13 7.01
CA GLY A 52 8.96 -10.25 6.86
C GLY A 52 9.12 -11.01 8.18
N THR A 53 9.50 -12.28 8.10
CA THR A 53 9.57 -13.16 9.30
C THR A 53 10.44 -12.57 10.40
N LEU A 54 11.62 -12.03 10.04
CA LEU A 54 12.53 -11.41 11.01
C LEU A 54 11.94 -10.13 11.62
N ALA A 55 11.27 -9.31 10.82
CA ALA A 55 10.62 -8.09 11.30
C ALA A 55 9.49 -8.44 12.28
N THR A 56 8.67 -9.43 11.97
CA THR A 56 7.61 -9.93 12.87
C THR A 56 8.18 -10.39 14.21
N TRP A 57 9.24 -11.20 14.21
CA TRP A 57 9.88 -11.64 15.45
C TRP A 57 10.45 -10.48 16.27
N LYS A 58 11.12 -9.52 15.61
CA LYS A 58 11.63 -8.31 16.29
C LYS A 58 10.49 -7.51 16.92
N THR A 59 9.37 -7.33 16.21
CA THR A 59 8.20 -6.62 16.72
C THR A 59 7.58 -7.33 17.92
N MET A 60 7.50 -8.66 17.89
CA MET A 60 7.00 -9.46 19.02
C MET A 60 7.89 -9.33 20.26
N ILE A 61 9.21 -9.42 20.10
CA ILE A 61 10.16 -9.22 21.20
C ILE A 61 10.08 -7.79 21.73
N ALA A 62 10.03 -6.80 20.83
CA ALA A 62 9.91 -5.39 21.18
C ALA A 62 8.62 -5.08 21.95
N SER A 63 7.57 -5.90 21.85
CA SER A 63 6.34 -5.70 22.63
C SER A 63 6.53 -5.86 24.15
N VAL A 64 7.54 -6.62 24.58
CA VAL A 64 7.84 -6.82 26.01
C VAL A 64 8.63 -5.64 26.58
N ALA A 65 9.58 -5.08 25.81
CA ALA A 65 10.40 -3.95 26.22
C ALA A 65 10.61 -2.95 25.06
N PRO A 66 9.58 -2.15 24.70
CA PRO A 66 9.61 -1.29 23.50
C PRO A 66 10.77 -0.28 23.49
N SER A 67 11.13 0.26 24.65
CA SER A 67 12.16 1.28 24.79
C SER A 67 13.58 0.80 24.47
N LEU A 68 13.80 -0.52 24.35
CA LEU A 68 15.09 -1.08 23.90
C LEU A 68 15.24 -1.06 22.37
N PHE A 69 14.13 -1.01 21.64
CA PHE A 69 14.10 -1.14 20.18
C PHE A 69 13.64 0.15 19.49
N VAL A 70 12.84 0.96 20.18
CA VAL A 70 12.17 2.15 19.63
C VAL A 70 12.38 3.32 20.58
N GLU A 71 12.71 4.48 20.04
CA GLU A 71 12.76 5.72 20.81
C GLU A 71 11.43 6.00 21.51
N LYS A 72 11.48 6.48 22.76
CA LYS A 72 10.27 6.66 23.60
C LYS A 72 9.14 7.45 22.92
N ARG A 73 9.48 8.46 22.12
CA ARG A 73 8.51 9.28 21.36
C ARG A 73 7.73 8.49 20.31
N HIS A 74 8.30 7.40 19.78
CA HIS A 74 7.71 6.61 18.71
C HIS A 74 6.95 5.38 19.22
N VAL A 75 7.16 4.96 20.48
CA VAL A 75 6.49 3.79 21.08
C VAL A 75 4.97 3.79 20.86
N PRO A 76 4.23 4.91 21.03
CA PRO A 76 2.78 4.92 20.86
C PRO A 76 2.29 4.61 19.43
N TYR A 77 3.14 4.76 18.41
CA TYR A 77 2.76 4.45 17.02
C TYR A 77 2.83 2.94 16.72
N TYR A 78 3.63 2.18 17.47
CA TYR A 78 3.86 0.74 17.23
C TYR A 78 3.23 -0.15 18.31
N PHE A 79 3.01 0.35 19.53
CA PHE A 79 2.54 -0.44 20.67
C PHE A 79 1.36 0.23 21.39
N PRO A 80 0.45 -0.57 22.02
CA PRO A 80 0.48 -2.03 22.12
C PRO A 80 0.08 -2.73 20.81
N LEU A 81 0.63 -3.92 20.57
CA LEU A 81 0.31 -4.69 19.36
C LEU A 81 -1.19 -5.05 19.26
N GLY A 82 -1.88 -5.20 20.40
CA GLY A 82 -3.31 -5.52 20.42
C GLY A 82 -4.18 -4.49 19.69
N SER A 83 -3.90 -3.19 19.86
CA SER A 83 -4.63 -2.15 19.11
C SER A 83 -4.29 -2.19 17.63
N TYR A 84 -3.04 -2.45 17.28
CA TYR A 84 -2.62 -2.58 15.89
C TYR A 84 -3.32 -3.75 15.18
N PHE A 85 -3.32 -4.94 15.80
CA PHE A 85 -4.01 -6.11 15.26
C PHE A 85 -5.52 -5.89 15.13
N ARG A 86 -6.15 -5.24 16.11
CA ARG A 86 -7.57 -4.89 16.03
C ARG A 86 -7.87 -4.01 14.82
N GLU A 87 -7.09 -2.95 14.62
CA GLU A 87 -7.30 -2.04 13.49
C GLU A 87 -7.01 -2.73 12.14
N ILE A 88 -5.98 -3.59 12.06
CA ILE A 88 -5.78 -4.42 10.85
C ILE A 88 -7.03 -5.24 10.57
N LEU A 89 -7.55 -5.96 11.57
CA LEU A 89 -8.68 -6.85 11.37
C LEU A 89 -9.93 -6.10 10.89
N LEU A 90 -10.17 -4.90 11.43
CA LEU A 90 -11.30 -4.06 11.03
C LEU A 90 -11.14 -3.51 9.61
N GLU A 91 -9.92 -3.16 9.20
CA GLU A 91 -9.68 -2.40 7.97
C GLU A 91 -9.21 -3.25 6.78
N SER A 92 -8.78 -4.50 7.01
CA SER A 92 -8.23 -5.37 5.95
C SER A 92 -9.28 -6.16 5.15
N GLY A 93 -10.58 -5.95 5.39
CA GLY A 93 -11.66 -6.68 4.71
C GLY A 93 -11.62 -6.53 3.18
N TYR A 94 -11.38 -5.30 2.71
CA TYR A 94 -11.24 -5.01 1.28
C TYR A 94 -10.06 -5.79 0.66
N MET A 95 -8.91 -5.79 1.35
CA MET A 95 -7.68 -6.45 0.91
C MET A 95 -7.88 -7.96 0.83
N HIS A 96 -8.53 -8.57 1.83
CA HIS A 96 -8.80 -10.01 1.83
C HIS A 96 -9.70 -10.42 0.66
N LEU A 97 -10.77 -9.64 0.41
CA LEU A 97 -11.68 -9.92 -0.71
C LEU A 97 -10.99 -9.75 -2.07
N GLN A 98 -10.20 -8.69 -2.25
CA GLN A 98 -9.46 -8.43 -3.50
C GLN A 98 -8.32 -9.44 -3.73
N ALA A 99 -7.68 -9.91 -2.67
CA ALA A 99 -6.63 -10.93 -2.76
C ALA A 99 -7.16 -12.33 -3.14
N THR A 100 -8.46 -12.59 -2.94
CA THR A 100 -9.02 -13.93 -3.12
C THR A 100 -10.06 -14.05 -4.23
N LYS A 101 -10.91 -13.03 -4.40
CA LYS A 101 -12.06 -13.02 -5.33
C LYS A 101 -12.22 -11.64 -6.02
N PRO A 102 -11.16 -11.09 -6.65
CA PRO A 102 -11.22 -9.75 -7.26
C PRO A 102 -12.31 -9.64 -8.33
N ASP A 103 -12.47 -10.65 -9.18
CA ASP A 103 -13.50 -10.67 -10.23
C ASP A 103 -14.93 -10.70 -9.69
N THR A 104 -15.16 -11.30 -8.52
CA THR A 104 -16.48 -11.33 -7.89
C THR A 104 -16.89 -9.95 -7.39
N ILE A 105 -16.02 -9.29 -6.61
CA ILE A 105 -16.31 -7.94 -6.11
C ILE A 105 -16.29 -6.92 -7.25
N GLY A 106 -15.36 -7.05 -8.19
CA GLY A 106 -15.27 -6.20 -9.37
C GLY A 106 -16.54 -6.20 -10.20
N THR A 107 -17.18 -7.37 -10.40
CA THR A 107 -18.47 -7.48 -11.12
C THR A 107 -19.59 -6.70 -10.42
N ALA A 108 -19.58 -6.61 -9.09
CA ALA A 108 -20.58 -5.84 -8.34
C ALA A 108 -20.35 -4.31 -8.41
N LEU A 109 -19.11 -3.88 -8.65
CA LEU A 109 -18.72 -2.47 -8.73
C LEU A 109 -18.76 -1.91 -10.16
N LEU A 110 -18.51 -2.75 -11.17
CA LEU A 110 -18.59 -2.38 -12.59
C LEU A 110 -20.01 -1.93 -12.96
N GLY A 111 -20.12 -0.81 -13.67
CA GLY A 111 -21.41 -0.23 -14.07
C GLY A 111 -22.29 0.27 -12.92
N ASN A 112 -21.80 0.23 -11.67
CA ASN A 112 -22.52 0.70 -10.48
C ASN A 112 -21.81 1.92 -9.87
N PRO A 113 -22.11 3.15 -10.31
CA PRO A 113 -21.39 4.35 -9.88
C PRO A 113 -21.51 4.61 -8.37
N ILE A 114 -22.65 4.30 -7.76
CA ILE A 114 -22.86 4.48 -6.31
C ILE A 114 -22.04 3.46 -5.53
N GLY A 115 -22.06 2.19 -5.95
CA GLY A 115 -21.28 1.12 -5.33
C GLY A 115 -19.78 1.39 -5.44
N LEU A 116 -19.31 1.82 -6.62
CA LEU A 116 -17.93 2.21 -6.86
C LEU A 116 -17.51 3.40 -5.99
N ALA A 117 -18.34 4.46 -5.94
CA ALA A 117 -18.10 5.63 -5.10
C ALA A 117 -17.99 5.25 -3.63
N ALA A 118 -18.97 4.52 -3.09
CA ALA A 118 -18.96 4.10 -1.70
C ALA A 118 -17.71 3.25 -1.36
N TYR A 119 -17.33 2.34 -2.26
CA TYR A 119 -16.20 1.43 -2.04
C TYR A 119 -14.84 2.15 -2.07
N ILE A 120 -14.67 3.16 -2.93
CA ILE A 120 -13.41 3.93 -3.04
C ILE A 120 -13.36 5.05 -2.02
N LEU A 121 -14.41 5.85 -1.88
CA LEU A 121 -14.41 7.04 -1.02
C LEU A 121 -14.31 6.71 0.47
N GLU A 122 -14.81 5.54 0.90
CA GLU A 122 -14.59 5.07 2.27
C GLU A 122 -13.09 5.06 2.64
N LYS A 123 -12.20 4.71 1.70
CA LYS A 123 -10.75 4.73 1.93
C LYS A 123 -10.19 6.14 2.07
N PHE A 124 -10.70 7.11 1.30
CA PHE A 124 -10.35 8.52 1.47
C PHE A 124 -10.81 9.09 2.82
N SER A 125 -11.85 8.52 3.43
CA SER A 125 -12.23 8.83 4.81
C SER A 125 -11.25 8.20 5.81
N THR A 126 -11.26 6.86 5.92
CA THR A 126 -10.61 6.14 7.02
C THR A 126 -9.09 6.23 6.98
N GLN A 127 -8.49 6.25 5.78
CA GLN A 127 -7.03 6.30 5.64
C GLN A 127 -6.45 7.71 5.81
N THR A 128 -7.29 8.75 5.71
CA THR A 128 -6.88 10.13 6.02
C THR A 128 -6.86 10.37 7.52
N ASP A 129 -7.98 10.08 8.18
CA ASP A 129 -8.08 10.13 9.64
C ASP A 129 -9.10 9.10 10.12
N ARG A 130 -8.65 8.19 10.97
CA ARG A 130 -9.49 7.15 11.58
C ARG A 130 -10.66 7.71 12.39
N ALA A 131 -10.59 8.95 12.86
CA ALA A 131 -11.67 9.64 13.54
C ALA A 131 -12.86 9.92 12.61
N PHE A 132 -12.64 10.01 11.29
CA PHE A 132 -13.68 10.33 10.32
C PHE A 132 -14.74 9.24 10.20
N ARG A 133 -14.42 7.98 10.55
CA ARG A 133 -15.38 6.86 10.64
C ARG A 133 -16.59 7.13 11.53
N LYS A 134 -16.48 8.06 12.49
CA LYS A 134 -17.56 8.43 13.42
C LYS A 134 -18.40 9.60 12.92
N LEU A 135 -17.98 10.26 11.85
CA LEU A 135 -18.67 11.40 11.29
C LEU A 135 -19.79 10.92 10.34
N PRO A 136 -20.96 11.58 10.35
CA PRO A 136 -22.09 11.17 9.51
C PRO A 136 -21.82 11.33 8.02
N ASP A 137 -20.92 12.24 7.63
CA ASP A 137 -20.49 12.51 6.26
C ASP A 137 -19.17 11.81 5.89
N GLY A 138 -18.61 11.01 6.82
CA GLY A 138 -17.29 10.39 6.65
C GLY A 138 -16.14 11.38 6.54
N GLY A 139 -16.32 12.67 6.83
CA GLY A 139 -15.25 13.68 6.75
C GLY A 139 -14.56 13.81 5.39
N LEU A 140 -15.23 13.41 4.29
CA LEU A 140 -14.62 13.33 2.96
C LEU A 140 -14.08 14.69 2.46
N GLU A 141 -14.80 15.76 2.74
CA GLU A 141 -14.44 17.11 2.28
C GLU A 141 -13.48 17.86 3.23
N ARG A 142 -13.00 17.20 4.31
CA ARG A 142 -12.10 17.84 5.28
C ARG A 142 -10.67 17.99 4.78
N ALA A 143 -10.21 17.05 3.95
CA ALA A 143 -8.85 17.02 3.42
C ALA A 143 -8.80 17.24 1.90
N PHE A 144 -9.87 16.93 1.18
CA PHE A 144 -9.94 16.99 -0.28
C PHE A 144 -11.21 17.70 -0.72
N SER A 145 -11.18 18.38 -1.87
CA SER A 145 -12.42 18.84 -2.49
C SER A 145 -13.21 17.67 -3.06
N LEU A 146 -14.53 17.80 -3.13
CA LEU A 146 -15.37 16.79 -3.78
C LEU A 146 -14.95 16.53 -5.22
N ASP A 147 -14.57 17.58 -5.97
CA ASP A 147 -14.09 17.45 -7.34
C ASP A 147 -12.84 16.55 -7.42
N ALA A 148 -11.86 16.71 -6.52
CA ALA A 148 -10.65 15.89 -6.53
C ALA A 148 -10.93 14.40 -6.21
N LEU A 149 -11.90 14.15 -5.32
CA LEU A 149 -12.36 12.80 -5.02
C LEU A 149 -13.06 12.17 -6.23
N LEU A 150 -13.92 12.94 -6.90
CA LEU A 150 -14.63 12.49 -8.09
C LEU A 150 -13.70 12.32 -9.29
N ASP A 151 -12.68 13.15 -9.45
CA ASP A 151 -11.66 12.98 -10.50
C ASP A 151 -10.99 11.60 -10.39
N ASN A 152 -10.60 11.20 -9.18
CA ASN A 152 -10.05 9.86 -8.95
C ASN A 152 -11.07 8.77 -9.27
N LEU A 153 -12.30 8.91 -8.77
CA LEU A 153 -13.39 7.96 -9.01
C LEU A 153 -13.68 7.79 -10.51
N MET A 154 -13.66 8.89 -11.27
CA MET A 154 -13.94 8.91 -12.70
C MET A 154 -12.88 8.17 -13.52
N ILE A 155 -11.63 8.14 -13.07
CA ILE A 155 -10.61 7.28 -13.71
C ILE A 155 -11.04 5.82 -13.65
N TYR A 156 -11.50 5.33 -12.49
CA TYR A 156 -11.98 3.95 -12.35
C TYR A 156 -13.26 3.70 -13.13
N TYR A 157 -14.20 4.62 -13.06
CA TYR A 157 -15.51 4.49 -13.71
C TYR A 157 -15.42 4.51 -15.23
N LEU A 158 -14.70 5.46 -15.82
CA LEU A 158 -14.62 5.61 -17.28
C LEU A 158 -13.76 4.56 -17.96
N THR A 159 -12.83 3.95 -17.23
CA THR A 159 -11.91 2.94 -17.79
C THR A 159 -12.31 1.50 -17.46
N ASP A 160 -13.41 1.30 -16.73
CA ASP A 160 -13.86 0.00 -16.22
C ASP A 160 -12.72 -0.79 -15.54
N SER A 161 -11.83 -0.07 -14.86
CA SER A 161 -10.58 -0.63 -14.36
C SER A 161 -10.64 -1.12 -12.91
N ILE A 162 -11.81 -1.06 -12.27
CA ILE A 162 -11.95 -1.51 -10.87
C ILE A 162 -11.57 -2.98 -10.71
N THR A 163 -12.08 -3.88 -11.55
CA THR A 163 -11.74 -5.31 -11.47
C THR A 163 -10.27 -5.58 -11.75
N THR A 164 -9.71 -4.95 -12.80
CA THR A 164 -8.31 -5.17 -13.17
C THR A 164 -7.34 -4.60 -12.14
N SER A 165 -7.69 -3.48 -11.50
CA SER A 165 -6.89 -2.90 -10.40
C SER A 165 -6.81 -3.84 -9.18
N GLN A 166 -7.92 -4.52 -8.87
CA GLN A 166 -8.01 -5.42 -7.71
C GLN A 166 -7.23 -6.71 -7.91
N ARG A 167 -7.08 -7.19 -9.16
CA ARG A 167 -6.29 -8.40 -9.46
C ARG A 167 -4.83 -8.28 -9.02
N LEU A 168 -4.28 -7.07 -8.90
CA LEU A 168 -2.93 -6.87 -8.33
C LEU A 168 -2.80 -7.46 -6.93
N TYR A 169 -3.85 -7.38 -6.11
CA TYR A 169 -3.88 -8.01 -4.79
C TYR A 169 -3.82 -9.54 -4.92
N ALA A 170 -4.62 -10.15 -5.78
CA ALA A 170 -4.62 -11.59 -5.95
C ALA A 170 -3.25 -12.13 -6.42
N GLU A 171 -2.58 -11.41 -7.33
CA GLU A 171 -1.24 -11.77 -7.79
C GLU A 171 -0.19 -11.63 -6.68
N ALA A 172 -0.22 -10.52 -5.94
CA ALA A 172 0.74 -10.22 -4.87
C ALA A 172 0.59 -11.16 -3.66
N PHE A 173 -0.61 -11.66 -3.38
CA PHE A 173 -0.89 -12.65 -2.33
C PHE A 173 -0.90 -14.09 -2.85
N SER A 174 -0.41 -14.34 -4.06
CA SER A 174 -0.27 -15.70 -4.59
C SER A 174 0.77 -16.48 -3.78
N LYS A 175 0.66 -17.83 -3.78
CA LYS A 175 1.64 -18.70 -3.12
C LYS A 175 3.06 -18.43 -3.60
N ARG A 176 3.24 -18.12 -4.88
CA ARG A 176 4.56 -17.84 -5.44
C ARG A 176 5.17 -16.62 -4.77
N GLU A 177 4.44 -15.52 -4.67
CA GLU A 177 4.97 -14.27 -4.12
C GLU A 177 5.12 -14.33 -2.59
N LEU A 178 4.14 -14.90 -1.86
CA LEU A 178 4.18 -15.00 -0.39
C LEU A 178 5.29 -15.93 0.13
N PHE A 179 5.59 -17.00 -0.59
CA PHE A 179 6.61 -17.99 -0.18
C PHE A 179 7.90 -17.86 -0.98
N ALA A 180 8.00 -16.90 -1.91
CA ALA A 180 9.21 -16.70 -2.69
C ALA A 180 10.40 -16.43 -1.78
N GLY A 181 10.27 -15.61 -0.72
CA GLY A 181 11.24 -15.39 0.37
C GLY A 181 12.68 -14.99 -0.02
N GLU A 182 13.03 -15.08 -1.29
CA GLU A 182 14.34 -14.83 -1.88
C GLU A 182 14.55 -13.34 -2.04
N LEU A 183 13.50 -12.60 -2.42
CA LEU A 183 13.57 -11.14 -2.57
C LEU A 183 13.84 -10.43 -1.25
N GLU A 184 13.21 -10.88 -0.16
CA GLU A 184 13.44 -10.32 1.18
C GLU A 184 14.89 -10.50 1.67
N ARG A 185 15.64 -11.43 1.07
CA ARG A 185 17.04 -11.72 1.44
C ARG A 185 18.05 -10.94 0.61
N ILE A 186 17.63 -10.32 -0.49
CA ILE A 186 18.53 -9.53 -1.32
C ILE A 186 18.68 -8.15 -0.69
N PRO A 187 19.89 -7.74 -0.27
CA PRO A 187 20.09 -6.42 0.31
C PRO A 187 19.87 -5.35 -0.76
N ASN A 188 18.98 -4.40 -0.46
CA ASN A 188 18.84 -3.19 -1.25
C ASN A 188 19.96 -2.21 -0.88
N LEU A 189 20.89 -1.97 -1.81
CA LEU A 189 22.05 -1.09 -1.61
C LEU A 189 21.78 0.36 -2.00
N VAL A 190 20.61 0.63 -2.59
CA VAL A 190 20.22 1.97 -2.99
C VAL A 190 19.87 2.80 -1.75
N PRO A 191 20.36 4.05 -1.62
CA PRO A 191 19.96 4.93 -0.52
C PRO A 191 18.43 5.08 -0.47
N ALA A 192 17.83 4.75 0.66
CA ALA A 192 16.38 4.78 0.86
C ALA A 192 16.01 5.71 2.02
N ALA A 193 14.91 6.43 1.85
CA ALA A 193 14.35 7.34 2.85
C ALA A 193 12.86 7.06 3.08
N CYS A 194 12.51 7.19 4.36
CA CYS A 194 11.18 7.27 4.94
C CYS A 194 11.29 8.27 6.10
#